data_AF-A0A6M3KDM0-F1
#
_entry.id   AF-A0A6M3KDM0-F1
#
_cell.length_a   1.000
_cell.length_b   1.000
_cell.length_c   1.000
_cell.angle_alpha   90.00
_cell.angle_beta   90.00
_cell.angle_gamma   90.00
#
_symmetry.space_group_name_H-M   'P 1'
#
loop_
_entity.id
_entity.type
_entity.pdbx_description
1 polymer ?
#
loop_
_entity_poly.entity_id
_entity_poly.type
_entity_poly.pdbx_seq_one_letter_code
_entity_poly.pdbx_strand_id
1 'polypeptide(L)' 'MKGIEALREQIKIQCSDGNWNYDPYMHGMANGLICALATIEGTEPEYLNPPETWLCDRKIDNKEIQPTEKSD' A
#
# COMPACT_ATOMS: atom_id res chain seq x y z
N MET A 1 4.49 14.43 -19.21
CA MET A 1 5.89 14.66 -18.78
C MET A 1 6.43 13.38 -18.16
N LYS A 2 7.66 12.94 -18.46
CA LYS A 2 8.20 11.66 -17.94
C LYS A 2 8.17 11.53 -16.41
N GLY A 3 8.35 12.63 -15.68
CA GLY A 3 8.32 12.64 -14.21
C GLY A 3 6.96 12.32 -13.60
N ILE A 4 5.87 12.74 -14.23
CA ILE A 4 4.50 12.46 -13.74
C ILE A 4 4.17 10.98 -13.91
N GLU A 5 4.53 10.37 -15.04
CA GLU A 5 4.31 8.93 -15.24
C GLU A 5 5.10 8.10 -14.23
N ALA A 6 6.35 8.48 -13.94
CA ALA A 6 7.14 7.84 -12.89
C ALA A 6 6.48 7.96 -11.51
N LEU A 7 5.93 9.13 -11.17
CA LEU A 7 5.18 9.34 -9.93
C LEU A 7 3.91 8.49 -9.85
N ARG A 8 3.18 8.35 -10.97
CA ARG A 8 1.99 7.49 -11.05
C ARG A 8 2.33 6.02 -10.80
N GLU A 9 3.43 5.52 -11.37
CA GLU A 9 3.90 4.15 -11.10
C GLU A 9 4.35 3.97 -9.64
N GLN A 10 5.00 4.97 -9.04
CA GLN A 10 5.35 4.96 -7.62
C GLN A 10 4.10 4.90 -6.72
N ILE A 11 3.07 5.71 -7.02
CA ILE A 11 1.81 5.70 -6.28
C ILE A 11 1.12 4.35 -6.38
N LYS A 12 1.11 3.73 -7.56
CA LYS A 12 0.52 2.40 -7.77
C LYS A 12 1.17 1.33 -6.89
N ILE A 13 2.50 1.35 -6.76
CA ILE A 13 3.24 0.46 -5.87
C ILE A 13 3.01 0.83 -4.40
N GLN A 14 3.00 2.12 -4.08
CA GLN A 14 2.82 2.57 -2.70
C GLN A 14 1.42 2.25 -2.16
N CYS A 15 0.40 2.32 -3.01
CA CYS A 15 -1.00 2.04 -2.68
C CYS A 15 -1.38 0.55 -2.81
N SER A 16 -0.42 -0.35 -3.07
CA SER A 16 -0.72 -1.79 -3.08
C SER A 16 -0.93 -2.34 -1.67
N ASP A 17 -1.81 -3.34 -1.53
CA ASP A 17 -1.96 -4.09 -0.28
C ASP A 17 -0.60 -4.67 0.16
N GLY A 18 -0.30 -4.63 1.46
CA GLY A 18 1.01 -4.97 1.98
C GLY A 18 1.95 -3.78 2.12
N ASN A 19 1.67 -2.65 1.45
CA ASN A 19 2.51 -1.46 1.47
C ASN A 19 1.85 -0.33 2.27
N TRP A 20 0.84 0.35 1.71
CA TRP A 20 0.18 1.49 2.37
C TRP A 20 -0.46 1.13 3.72
N ASN A 21 -0.92 -0.12 3.88
CA ASN A 21 -1.58 -0.61 5.10
C ASN A 21 -0.63 -1.40 6.01
N TYR A 22 0.68 -1.39 5.74
CA TYR A 22 1.65 -2.09 6.58
C TYR A 22 1.75 -1.47 7.97
N ASP A 23 1.99 -0.16 8.02
CA ASP A 23 2.11 0.64 9.24
C ASP A 23 1.66 2.10 8.99
N PRO A 24 1.50 2.94 10.05
CA PRO A 24 1.10 4.33 9.89
C PRO A 24 2.04 5.20 9.05
N TYR A 25 3.34 4.88 9.01
CA TYR A 25 4.32 5.63 8.23
C TYR A 25 4.14 5.38 6.74
N MET A 26 3.97 4.12 6.33
CA MET A 26 3.74 3.74 4.93
C MET A 26 2.40 4.28 4.41
N HIS A 27 1.39 4.37 5.29
CA HIS A 27 0.13 5.04 5.02
C HIS A 27 0.32 6.54 4.74
N GLY A 28 1.05 7.24 5.61
CA GLY A 28 1.40 8.65 5.43
C GLY A 28 2.19 8.89 4.15
N MET A 29 3.11 7.99 3.80
CA MET A 29 3.87 8.06 2.54
C MET A 29 2.96 7.94 1.31
N ALA A 30 2.01 6.99 1.31
CA ALA A 30 1.05 6.83 0.23
C ALA A 30 0.23 8.11 0.01
N ASN A 31 -0.36 8.64 1.09
CA ASN A 31 -1.14 9.88 1.05
C ASN A 31 -0.31 11.11 0.68
N GLY A 32 0.97 11.15 1.08
CA GLY A 32 1.92 12.19 0.67
C GLY A 32 2.18 12.20 -0.84
N LEU A 33 2.35 11.03 -1.46
CA LEU A 33 2.51 10.93 -2.92
C LEU A 33 1.23 11.30 -3.67
N ILE A 34 0.06 10.90 -3.17
CA ILE A 34 -1.24 11.31 -3.72
C ILE A 34 -1.38 12.84 -3.69
N CYS A 35 -1.03 13.47 -2.55
CA CYS A 35 -1.03 14.93 -2.40
C CYS A 35 -0.09 15.61 -3.42
N ALA A 36 1.10 15.07 -3.61
CA ALA A 36 2.07 15.60 -4.56
C ALA A 36 1.54 15.53 -6.01
N LEU A 37 0.94 14.39 -6.41
CA LEU A 37 0.35 14.26 -7.74
C LEU A 37 -0.81 15.24 -7.94
N ALA A 38 -1.73 15.33 -6.98
CA ALA A 38 -2.88 16.25 -7.05
C ALA A 38 -2.43 17.72 -7.15
N THR A 39 -1.40 18.10 -6.39
CA THR A 39 -0.79 19.45 -6.46
C THR A 39 -0.23 19.75 -7.86
N ILE A 40 0.47 18.78 -8.46
CA ILE A 40 1.06 18.94 -9.81
C ILE A 40 -0.03 19.04 -10.88
N GLU A 41 -1.13 18.31 -10.71
CA GLU A 41 -2.23 18.25 -11.69
C GLU A 41 -3.29 19.33 -11.47
N GLY A 42 -3.23 20.07 -10.36
CA GLY A 42 -4.22 21.09 -10.00
C GLY A 42 -5.57 20.49 -9.64
N THR A 43 -5.59 19.28 -9.06
CA THR A 43 -6.77 18.55 -8.63
C THR A 43 -6.82 18.41 -7.11
N GLU A 44 -7.97 17.98 -6.58
CA GLU A 44 -8.10 17.64 -5.16
C GLU A 44 -7.58 16.21 -4.91
N PRO A 45 -6.80 15.97 -3.84
CA PRO A 45 -6.28 14.65 -3.53
C PRO A 45 -7.35 13.73 -2.93
N GLU A 46 -7.42 12.49 -3.43
CA GLU A 46 -8.27 11.43 -2.88
C GLU A 46 -7.46 10.55 -1.91
N TYR A 47 -7.48 10.89 -0.62
CA TYR A 47 -6.70 10.18 0.39
C TYR A 47 -7.27 8.80 0.75
N LEU A 48 -6.36 7.89 1.10
CA LEU A 48 -6.69 6.61 1.70
C LEU A 48 -7.10 6.82 3.17
N ASN A 49 -8.13 6.09 3.61
CA ASN A 49 -8.47 5.98 5.02
C ASN A 49 -7.53 4.96 5.70
N PRO A 50 -7.22 5.13 7.00
CA PRO A 50 -6.47 4.13 7.74
C PRO A 50 -7.22 2.79 7.78
N PRO A 51 -6.52 1.64 7.76
CA PRO A 51 -7.14 0.34 7.95
C PRO A 51 -7.58 0.17 9.40
N GLU A 52 -8.50 -0.76 9.66
CA GLU A 52 -8.90 -1.12 11.03
C GLU A 52 -7.77 -1.77 11.84
N THR A 53 -6.83 -2.43 11.15
CA THR A 53 -5.65 -3.06 11.75
C THR A 53 -4.49 -2.98 10.78
N TRP A 54 -3.32 -2.58 11.28
CA TRP A 54 -2.09 -2.52 10.51
C TRP A 54 -1.52 -3.92 10.27
N LEU A 55 -0.96 -4.16 9.09
CA LEU A 55 -0.44 -5.50 8.77
C LEU A 55 0.78 -5.87 9.63
N CYS A 56 1.52 -4.89 10.15
CA CYS A 56 2.62 -5.10 11.11
C CYS A 56 2.15 -5.62 12.47
N ASP A 57 0.87 -5.37 12.84
CA ASP A 57 0.29 -5.78 14.12
C ASP A 57 -0.34 -7.19 14.03
N ARG A 58 -0.39 -7.79 12.83
CA ARG A 58 -0.97 -9.11 12.64
C ARG A 58 -0.16 -10.16 13.37
N LYS A 59 -0.86 -10.93 14.22
CA LYS A 59 -0.29 -12.14 14.83
C LYS A 59 -0.17 -13.20 13.74
N ILE A 60 1.05 -13.66 13.48
CA ILE A 60 1.28 -14.81 12.62
C ILE A 60 0.79 -16.03 13.38
N ASP A 61 -0.32 -16.62 12.93
CA ASP A 61 -0.74 -17.95 13.36
C ASP A 61 0.32 -18.94 12.84
N ASN A 62 1.25 -19.34 13.70
CA ASN A 62 2.23 -20.41 13.45
C ASN A 62 1.54 -21.79 13.41
N LYS A 63 0.44 -21.92 12.68
CA LYS A 63 -0.15 -23.22 12.39
C LYS A 63 0.80 -23.91 11.44
N GLU A 64 1.39 -25.01 11.90
CA GLU A 64 2.23 -25.89 11.08
C GLU A 64 1.49 -26.19 9.78
N ILE A 65 2.11 -25.83 8.65
CA ILE A 65 1.60 -26.18 7.33
C ILE A 65 1.71 -27.70 7.24
N GLN A 66 0.61 -28.41 7.44
CA GLN A 66 0.59 -29.84 7.16
C GLN A 66 0.88 -30.03 5.67
N PRO A 67 1.83 -30.91 5.29
CA PRO A 67 2.15 -31.16 3.89
C PRO A 67 0.86 -31.53 3.16
N THR A 68 0.50 -30.76 2.13
CA THR A 68 -0.58 -31.15 1.22
C THR A 68 -0.16 -32.44 0.54
N GLU A 69 -0.90 -33.52 0.76
CA GLU A 69 -0.72 -34.77 0.04
C GLU A 69 -0.73 -34.45 -1.46
N LYS A 70 0.37 -34.78 -2.15
CA LYS A 70 0.41 -34.72 -3.60
C LYS A 70 -0.62 -35.74 -4.09
N SER A 71 -1.66 -35.28 -4.76
CA SER A 71 -2.49 -36.15 -5.58
C SER A 71 -1.64 -36.65 -6.76
N ASP A 72 -1.48 -37.97 -6.83
CA ASP A 72 -0.85 -38.70 -7.95
C ASP A 72 -1.63 -38.54 -9.27
#